data_AF-D8R0D0-F1
#
_entry.id   AF-D8R0D0-F1
#
_cell.length_a   1.000
_cell.length_b   1.000
_cell.length_c   1.000
_cell.angle_alpha   90.00
_cell.angle_beta   90.00
_cell.angle_gamma   90.00
#
_symmetry.space_group_name_H-M   'P 1'
#
loop_
_entity.id
_entity.type
_entity.pdbx_description
1 polymer ?
#
loop_
_entity_poly.entity_id
_entity_poly.type
_entity_poly.pdbx_seq_one_letter_code
_entity_poly.pdbx_strand_id
1 'polypeptide(L)'
;MEDDSKRKWDDLSGDEGASEEDDDLDSDDEEMAGRAAYEKLLPEAKDQVGDAKPSLKDMEIKICCVCRARVTGWVGLMAHARTFKKKYVAQHRGYHKALVEVIDPKPQDRGKKVELAEARVSSRVLLEDHKKVVWPPVVLVDCSSVEQARSLIEESVIDQIERVCEGFLVVCKKIPLALTLLRCLMEPCKVLQPEDMARIDPERKLVDWCAMSLDEAASYMKDLNMDDEKLADNVKAQKLQSWKLEVAQGKTTSLNSNLASLLKLREDKLTELRQRHQPGDNSEALKLEIQRKMQLFEEQLNHKEKQTAHQMVLRRAKMVRQRNEALKQKQHLERLLRKQAKQTSEKMEQLKGKQQRDEEEQRKCLEKIESDFRGEELMLITQHENELKQLQEAVEKETKMALDELLDKQKRAKQEQQNSPKECIVCTRQFSSELRRAVLVPCGHYTMCIECCSGIWNLRKPKCPAKCPVCRMVIELKPEVTYE
;
A
#
# COMPACT_ATOMS: atom_id res chain seq x y z
N MET A 1 40.40 40.87 36.90
CA MET A 1 40.38 42.02 37.82
C MET A 1 40.11 43.30 37.04
N GLU A 2 38.90 43.87 37.02
CA GLU A 2 37.51 43.41 37.32
C GLU A 2 36.56 44.60 37.09
N ASP A 3 35.32 44.49 36.63
CA ASP A 3 34.64 43.54 35.71
C ASP A 3 33.42 44.28 35.10
N ASP A 4 32.86 43.77 34.00
CA ASP A 4 31.68 44.36 33.34
C ASP A 4 30.63 43.31 32.90
N SER A 5 30.27 42.43 33.84
CA SER A 5 29.15 41.49 33.68
C SER A 5 27.78 42.15 33.89
N LYS A 6 27.31 42.95 32.91
CA LYS A 6 25.91 43.38 32.79
C LYS A 6 25.26 42.92 31.49
N ARG A 7 24.97 41.61 31.41
CA ARG A 7 23.98 41.09 30.45
C ARG A 7 22.61 40.95 31.09
N LYS A 8 21.75 41.89 30.68
CA LYS A 8 20.30 41.95 30.88
C LYS A 8 19.66 40.62 30.49
N TRP A 9 19.03 39.95 31.45
CA TRP A 9 18.11 38.85 31.18
C TRP A 9 16.76 39.47 30.85
N ASP A 10 16.51 39.67 29.56
CA ASP A 10 15.20 40.13 29.11
C ASP A 10 14.19 39.00 29.17
N ASP A 11 13.13 39.30 29.93
CA ASP A 11 11.93 38.54 30.15
C ASP A 11 11.28 38.10 28.82
N LEU A 12 11.10 36.79 28.66
CA LEU A 12 10.22 36.20 27.64
C LEU A 12 9.35 35.13 28.30
N SER A 13 8.56 35.58 29.26
CA SER A 13 7.34 34.92 29.73
C SER A 13 6.29 34.88 28.60
N GLY A 14 6.51 34.00 27.62
CA GLY A 14 5.57 33.71 26.55
C GLY A 14 4.38 32.91 27.07
N ASP A 15 3.36 33.63 27.53
CA ASP A 15 2.03 33.11 27.83
C ASP A 15 1.33 32.68 26.52
N GLU A 16 1.33 31.37 26.25
CA GLU A 16 0.46 30.76 25.25
C GLU A 16 -0.61 29.94 25.98
N GLY A 17 -1.75 30.59 26.22
CA GLY A 17 -2.95 29.95 26.76
C GLY A 17 -3.39 28.81 25.84
N ALA A 18 -3.23 27.58 26.31
CA ALA A 18 -3.82 26.41 25.67
C ALA A 18 -5.33 26.44 25.90
N SER A 19 -6.07 27.00 24.94
CA SER A 19 -7.51 26.82 24.85
C SER A 19 -7.80 25.34 24.61
N GLU A 20 -8.30 24.67 25.64
CA GLU A 20 -8.93 23.35 25.54
C GLU A 20 -10.30 23.52 24.84
N GLU A 21 -10.26 23.81 23.54
CA GLU A 21 -11.44 23.68 22.67
C GLU A 21 -11.48 22.24 22.18
N ASP A 22 -12.52 21.52 22.62
CA ASP A 22 -12.82 20.13 22.24
C ASP A 22 -13.21 20.08 20.76
N ASP A 23 -12.21 19.97 19.90
CA ASP A 23 -12.37 19.69 18.47
C ASP A 23 -12.90 18.26 18.27
N ASP A 24 -14.23 18.12 18.19
CA ASP A 24 -14.95 16.95 17.67
C ASP A 24 -14.68 16.80 16.15
N LEU A 25 -13.42 16.64 15.77
CA LEU A 25 -13.01 16.33 14.40
C LEU A 25 -13.56 14.96 13.99
N ASP A 26 -14.19 14.92 12.81
CA ASP A 26 -14.89 13.76 12.27
C ASP A 26 -14.06 12.46 12.43
N SER A 27 -14.65 11.44 13.04
CA SER A 27 -13.95 10.20 13.44
C SER A 27 -13.22 9.50 12.30
N ASP A 28 -13.69 9.73 11.08
CA ASP A 28 -13.25 9.06 9.88
C ASP A 28 -11.90 9.62 9.39
N ASP A 29 -11.66 10.92 9.58
CA ASP A 29 -10.37 11.57 9.27
C ASP A 29 -9.28 11.16 10.27
N GLU A 30 -9.61 11.05 11.57
CA GLU A 30 -8.71 10.45 12.56
C GLU A 30 -8.38 8.99 12.22
N GLU A 31 -9.34 8.21 11.71
CA GLU A 31 -9.10 6.83 11.32
C GLU A 31 -8.22 6.72 10.07
N MET A 32 -8.47 7.52 9.04
CA MET A 32 -7.64 7.58 7.83
C MET A 32 -6.19 8.00 8.15
N ALA A 33 -6.00 9.05 8.95
CA ALA A 33 -4.69 9.46 9.42
C ALA A 33 -3.99 8.35 10.23
N GLY A 34 -4.75 7.61 11.03
CA GLY A 34 -4.26 6.45 11.79
C GLY A 34 -3.86 5.25 10.92
N ARG A 35 -4.54 5.01 9.78
CA ARG A 35 -4.19 3.97 8.80
C ARG A 35 -2.90 4.33 8.05
N ALA A 36 -2.82 5.54 7.49
CA ALA A 36 -1.61 6.01 6.79
C ALA A 36 -0.36 6.02 7.69
N ALA A 37 -0.53 6.38 8.98
CA ALA A 37 0.57 6.30 9.93
C ALA A 37 0.96 4.86 10.30
N TYR A 38 0.01 3.93 10.36
CA TYR A 38 0.29 2.50 10.57
C TYR A 38 1.12 1.93 9.42
N GLU A 39 0.73 2.15 8.16
CA GLU A 39 1.45 1.63 6.98
C GLU A 39 2.91 2.11 6.94
N LYS A 40 3.12 3.40 7.26
CA LYS A 40 4.46 4.01 7.33
C LYS A 40 5.32 3.47 8.48
N LEU A 41 4.71 3.14 9.62
CA LEU A 41 5.44 2.75 10.84
C LEU A 41 5.56 1.23 11.04
N LEU A 42 4.83 0.42 10.27
CA LEU A 42 4.93 -1.04 10.31
C LEU A 42 6.35 -1.57 9.98
N PRO A 43 7.07 -1.06 8.96
CA PRO A 43 8.47 -1.45 8.73
C PRO A 43 9.38 -1.09 9.91
N GLU A 44 9.26 0.13 10.46
CA GLU A 44 10.05 0.56 11.63
C GLU A 44 9.76 -0.30 12.87
N ALA A 45 8.51 -0.74 13.07
CA ALA A 45 8.14 -1.64 14.15
C ALA A 45 8.70 -3.06 13.94
N LYS A 46 8.71 -3.57 12.71
CA LYS A 46 9.33 -4.86 12.34
C LYS A 46 10.85 -4.82 12.57
N ASP A 47 11.54 -3.80 12.09
CA ASP A 47 12.97 -3.61 12.31
C ASP A 47 13.34 -3.49 13.80
N GLN A 48 12.49 -2.85 14.61
CA GLN A 48 12.76 -2.68 16.04
C GLN A 48 12.55 -3.96 16.86
N VAL A 49 11.58 -4.80 16.48
CA VAL A 49 11.30 -6.09 17.14
C VAL A 49 12.25 -7.19 16.64
N GLY A 50 12.57 -7.20 15.35
CA GLY A 50 13.32 -8.25 14.66
C GLY A 50 12.51 -9.54 14.45
N ASP A 51 13.13 -10.53 13.81
CA ASP A 51 12.49 -11.82 13.49
C ASP A 51 12.24 -12.71 14.73
N ALA A 52 12.85 -12.39 15.87
CA ALA A 52 12.73 -13.15 17.10
C ALA A 52 11.47 -12.74 17.87
N LYS A 53 10.58 -13.70 18.18
CA LYS A 53 9.35 -13.44 18.93
C LYS A 53 9.67 -12.75 20.27
N PRO A 54 9.28 -11.49 20.48
CA PRO A 54 9.71 -10.71 21.63
C PRO A 54 9.12 -11.24 22.94
N SER A 55 9.93 -11.24 24.00
CA SER A 55 9.45 -11.61 25.32
C SER A 55 8.57 -10.50 25.89
N LEU A 56 7.34 -10.83 26.28
CA LEU A 56 6.47 -9.89 27.02
C LEU A 56 6.99 -9.58 28.45
N LYS A 57 8.03 -10.30 28.91
CA LYS A 57 8.76 -10.03 30.16
C LYS A 57 10.07 -9.26 29.94
N ASP A 58 10.29 -8.72 28.74
CA ASP A 58 11.44 -7.89 28.43
C ASP A 58 11.47 -6.62 29.31
N MET A 59 12.64 -6.35 29.89
CA MET A 59 12.92 -5.21 30.78
C MET A 59 13.95 -4.24 30.18
N GLU A 60 14.34 -4.43 28.91
CA GLU A 60 15.19 -3.50 28.19
C GLU A 60 14.48 -2.16 27.92
N ILE A 61 15.26 -1.09 27.80
CA ILE A 61 14.74 0.23 27.43
C ILE A 61 14.50 0.26 25.92
N LYS A 62 13.23 0.34 25.52
CA LYS A 62 12.81 0.58 24.13
C LYS A 62 12.54 2.08 23.90
N ILE A 63 12.54 2.51 22.64
CA ILE A 63 12.39 3.91 22.25
C ILE A 63 11.22 4.02 21.28
N CYS A 64 10.23 4.86 21.58
CA CYS A 64 9.12 5.08 20.65
C CYS A 64 9.59 5.79 19.37
N CYS A 65 9.28 5.24 18.19
CA CYS A 65 9.67 5.84 16.92
C CYS A 65 9.04 7.23 16.68
N VAL A 66 7.81 7.45 17.18
CA VAL A 66 7.05 8.70 17.01
C VAL A 66 7.64 9.84 17.87
N CYS A 67 7.64 9.70 19.21
CA CYS A 67 8.01 10.79 20.13
C CYS A 67 9.38 10.63 20.82
N ARG A 68 10.13 9.55 20.51
CA ARG A 68 11.44 9.21 21.09
C ARG A 68 11.47 9.03 22.62
N ALA A 69 10.30 8.89 23.27
CA ALA A 69 10.22 8.51 24.67
C ALA A 69 10.89 7.15 24.93
N ARG A 70 11.65 7.07 26.03
CA ARG A 70 12.29 5.84 26.52
C ARG A 70 11.34 5.13 27.47
N VAL A 71 11.01 3.88 27.19
CA VAL A 71 10.03 3.09 27.95
C VAL A 71 10.56 1.67 28.18
N THR A 72 10.41 1.16 29.39
CA THR A 72 10.89 -0.17 29.76
C THR A 72 9.96 -1.26 29.22
N GLY A 73 10.50 -2.18 28.43
CA GLY A 73 9.81 -3.35 27.90
C GLY A 73 8.77 -3.07 26.80
N TRP A 74 8.46 -4.11 26.03
CA TRP A 74 7.47 -4.05 24.95
C TRP A 74 6.05 -3.72 25.43
N VAL A 75 5.65 -4.25 26.60
CA VAL A 75 4.34 -3.94 27.21
C VAL A 75 4.25 -2.46 27.58
N GLY A 76 5.32 -1.89 28.14
CA GLY A 76 5.39 -0.46 28.43
C GLY A 76 5.32 0.38 27.16
N LEU A 77 6.04 0.01 26.11
CA LEU A 77 6.03 0.71 24.83
C LEU A 77 4.64 0.72 24.16
N MET A 78 3.94 -0.42 24.16
CA MET A 78 2.55 -0.50 23.68
C MET A 78 1.60 0.34 24.54
N ALA A 79 1.70 0.27 25.87
CA ALA A 79 0.87 1.08 26.76
C ALA A 79 1.10 2.59 26.55
N HIS A 80 2.35 3.01 26.35
CA HIS A 80 2.71 4.38 26.00
C HIS A 80 2.09 4.81 24.67
N ALA A 81 2.24 4.01 23.60
CA ALA A 81 1.67 4.31 22.29
C ALA A 81 0.13 4.37 22.31
N ARG A 82 -0.53 3.53 23.13
CA ARG A 82 -1.99 3.51 23.29
C ARG A 82 -2.55 4.71 24.05
N THR A 83 -1.84 5.18 25.08
CA THR A 83 -2.34 6.19 26.04
C THR A 83 -1.87 7.62 25.72
N PHE A 84 -1.12 7.80 24.62
CA PHE A 84 -0.60 9.10 24.23
C PHE A 84 -1.71 10.04 23.73
N LYS A 85 -1.98 11.11 24.48
CA LYS A 85 -3.00 12.14 24.19
C LYS A 85 -2.44 13.50 23.73
N LYS A 86 -1.13 13.62 23.49
CA LYS A 86 -0.50 14.88 23.03
C LYS A 86 -0.31 14.86 21.50
N LYS A 87 0.37 15.89 20.95
CA LYS A 87 0.71 16.01 19.53
C LYS A 87 1.09 14.67 18.88
N TYR A 88 0.57 14.40 17.68
CA TYR A 88 0.73 13.13 16.94
C TYR A 88 -0.11 11.93 17.43
N VAL A 89 -1.32 12.15 17.97
CA VAL A 89 -2.26 11.09 18.40
C VAL A 89 -2.45 10.02 17.31
N ALA A 90 -2.79 10.40 16.08
CA ALA A 90 -2.98 9.45 14.97
C ALA A 90 -1.73 8.59 14.68
N GLN A 91 -0.53 9.18 14.79
CA GLN A 91 0.73 8.45 14.60
C GLN A 91 1.00 7.48 15.74
N HIS A 92 0.70 7.86 16.99
CA HIS A 92 0.78 6.97 18.13
C HIS A 92 -0.25 5.81 18.07
N ARG A 93 -1.48 6.08 17.61
CA ARG A 93 -2.48 5.03 17.35
C ARG A 93 -2.03 4.06 16.24
N GLY A 94 -1.47 4.58 15.14
CA GLY A 94 -0.91 3.77 14.05
C GLY A 94 0.27 2.92 14.51
N TYR A 95 1.21 3.50 15.28
CA TYR A 95 2.35 2.80 15.87
C TYR A 95 1.91 1.72 16.86
N HIS A 96 0.88 1.97 17.68
CA HIS A 96 0.31 0.95 18.56
C HIS A 96 -0.26 -0.23 17.78
N LYS A 97 -1.00 0.00 16.68
CA LYS A 97 -1.51 -1.07 15.80
C LYS A 97 -0.35 -1.92 15.24
N ALA A 98 0.68 -1.26 14.71
CA ALA A 98 1.88 -1.93 14.18
C ALA A 98 2.62 -2.76 15.25
N LEU A 99 2.81 -2.22 16.45
CA LEU A 99 3.44 -2.96 17.55
C LEU A 99 2.61 -4.18 17.97
N VAL A 100 1.28 -4.07 18.07
CA VAL A 100 0.41 -5.20 18.44
C VAL A 100 0.51 -6.33 17.41
N GLU A 101 0.48 -6.00 16.13
CA GLU A 101 0.60 -7.00 15.05
C GLU A 101 1.95 -7.74 15.07
N VAL A 102 3.05 -7.01 15.25
CA VAL A 102 4.40 -7.59 15.24
C VAL A 102 4.70 -8.39 16.52
N ILE A 103 4.18 -7.96 17.67
CA ILE A 103 4.45 -8.58 19.00
C ILE A 103 3.52 -9.76 19.29
N ASP A 104 2.23 -9.63 19.00
CA ASP A 104 1.20 -10.66 19.24
C ASP A 104 0.37 -10.92 17.95
N PRO A 105 0.99 -11.49 16.90
CA PRO A 105 0.31 -11.92 15.68
C PRO A 105 -0.61 -13.12 15.97
N LYS A 106 -1.72 -12.87 16.66
CA LYS A 106 -2.86 -13.77 16.70
C LYS A 106 -3.59 -13.67 15.36
N PRO A 107 -4.08 -14.79 14.81
CA PRO A 107 -4.94 -14.73 13.64
C PRO A 107 -6.20 -13.92 14.00
N GLN A 108 -6.34 -12.73 13.41
CA GLN A 108 -7.56 -11.92 13.48
C GLN A 108 -8.64 -12.56 12.60
N ASP A 109 -9.16 -13.69 13.04
CA ASP A 109 -10.22 -14.40 12.30
C ASP A 109 -11.35 -14.85 13.23
N ARG A 110 -12.10 -13.85 13.72
CA ARG A 110 -13.49 -13.96 14.19
C ARG A 110 -14.27 -12.67 13.89
N GLY A 111 -14.27 -12.26 12.63
CA GLY A 111 -15.32 -11.38 12.09
C GLY A 111 -16.64 -12.15 12.03
N LYS A 112 -17.71 -11.53 12.54
CA LYS A 112 -19.14 -11.89 12.48
C LYS A 112 -19.53 -13.20 11.78
N LYS A 113 -20.22 -14.08 12.53
CA LYS A 113 -21.00 -15.21 11.98
C LYS A 113 -21.86 -14.79 10.78
N VAL A 114 -21.70 -15.50 9.67
CA VAL A 114 -22.79 -15.86 8.77
C VAL A 114 -22.83 -17.38 8.74
N GLU A 115 -23.99 -17.97 9.01
CA GLU A 115 -24.18 -19.42 8.97
C GLU A 115 -24.28 -19.87 7.51
N LEU A 116 -23.38 -20.76 7.06
CA LEU A 116 -23.67 -21.64 5.92
C LEU A 116 -22.84 -22.94 6.04
N ALA A 117 -23.55 -24.07 6.02
CA ALA A 117 -23.13 -25.47 5.83
C ALA A 117 -21.70 -25.92 6.21
N GLU A 118 -21.62 -26.89 7.13
CA GLU A 118 -20.38 -27.63 7.44
C GLU A 118 -19.87 -28.46 6.25
N ALA A 119 -18.71 -28.09 5.70
CA ALA A 119 -17.85 -28.99 4.95
C ALA A 119 -16.60 -29.31 5.79
N ARG A 120 -16.49 -30.56 6.27
CA ARG A 120 -15.34 -31.02 7.08
C ARG A 120 -14.05 -31.11 6.26
N VAL A 121 -13.29 -30.04 6.20
CA VAL A 121 -11.87 -30.09 5.79
C VAL A 121 -11.03 -30.56 6.98
N SER A 122 -10.54 -31.79 6.93
CA SER A 122 -9.60 -32.31 7.94
C SER A 122 -8.19 -31.84 7.62
N SER A 123 -7.81 -30.66 8.13
CA SER A 123 -6.45 -30.10 8.06
C SER A 123 -5.48 -30.83 9.00
N ARG A 124 -5.32 -32.14 8.79
CA ARG A 124 -4.29 -32.94 9.47
C ARG A 124 -2.94 -32.75 8.78
N VAL A 125 -2.37 -31.56 8.96
CA VAL A 125 -0.98 -31.27 8.58
C VAL A 125 -0.06 -32.11 9.46
N LEU A 126 0.54 -33.14 8.88
CA LEU A 126 1.62 -33.91 9.51
C LEU A 126 2.91 -33.07 9.49
N LEU A 127 3.01 -32.13 10.43
CA LEU A 127 4.26 -31.45 10.79
C LEU A 127 4.92 -32.21 11.95
N GLU A 128 5.44 -33.40 11.64
CA GLU A 128 6.41 -34.07 12.51
C GLU A 128 7.83 -33.91 11.91
N ASP A 129 8.70 -33.30 12.70
CA ASP A 129 10.17 -33.42 12.73
C ASP A 129 11.09 -33.01 11.56
N HIS A 130 10.63 -32.29 10.52
CA HIS A 130 11.54 -31.76 9.49
C HIS A 130 11.56 -30.23 9.33
N LYS A 131 12.59 -29.60 9.93
CA LYS A 131 13.02 -28.21 9.65
C LYS A 131 13.60 -28.09 8.23
N LYS A 132 12.75 -27.97 7.20
CA LYS A 132 13.15 -27.59 5.85
C LYS A 132 12.11 -26.62 5.27
N VAL A 133 12.52 -25.38 5.01
CA VAL A 133 11.72 -24.40 4.26
C VAL A 133 12.13 -24.50 2.79
N VAL A 134 11.15 -24.51 1.89
CA VAL A 134 11.34 -24.55 0.43
C VAL A 134 10.84 -23.25 -0.17
N TRP A 135 11.60 -22.67 -1.12
CA TRP A 135 11.20 -21.48 -1.87
C TRP A 135 11.36 -21.69 -3.39
N PRO A 136 10.39 -21.29 -4.22
CA PRO A 136 9.04 -20.83 -3.83
C PRO A 136 8.27 -21.93 -3.10
N PRO A 137 7.26 -21.59 -2.27
CA PRO A 137 6.55 -22.60 -1.50
C PRO A 137 5.74 -23.49 -2.44
N VAL A 138 5.79 -24.81 -2.21
CA VAL A 138 5.05 -25.79 -3.01
C VAL A 138 3.80 -26.22 -2.25
N VAL A 139 2.62 -25.94 -2.81
CA VAL A 139 1.35 -26.38 -2.24
C VAL A 139 0.91 -27.67 -2.95
N LEU A 140 0.78 -28.74 -2.16
CA LEU A 140 0.27 -30.03 -2.63
C LEU A 140 -1.21 -30.14 -2.30
N VAL A 141 -2.07 -30.14 -3.33
CA VAL A 141 -3.51 -30.35 -3.18
C VAL A 141 -3.86 -31.75 -3.64
N ASP A 142 -4.50 -32.53 -2.76
CA ASP A 142 -4.84 -33.93 -3.02
C ASP A 142 -6.30 -34.07 -3.49
N CYS A 143 -6.52 -33.85 -4.79
CA CYS A 143 -7.83 -33.93 -5.44
C CYS A 143 -8.13 -35.35 -5.95
N SER A 144 -9.41 -35.74 -5.97
CA SER A 144 -9.84 -37.02 -6.55
C SER A 144 -10.30 -36.93 -8.02
N SER A 145 -10.58 -35.72 -8.54
CA SER A 145 -10.84 -35.48 -9.96
C SER A 145 -10.30 -34.11 -10.44
N VAL A 146 -10.28 -33.91 -11.76
CA VAL A 146 -9.86 -32.65 -12.41
C VAL A 146 -10.85 -31.52 -12.10
N GLU A 147 -12.15 -31.83 -12.12
CA GLU A 147 -13.25 -30.89 -11.84
C GLU A 147 -13.19 -30.38 -10.41
N GLN A 148 -12.85 -31.25 -9.45
CA GLN A 148 -12.64 -30.88 -8.05
C GLN A 148 -11.44 -29.93 -7.89
N ALA A 149 -10.33 -30.20 -8.60
CA ALA A 149 -9.18 -29.30 -8.61
C ALA A 149 -9.53 -27.92 -9.20
N ARG A 150 -10.33 -27.91 -10.27
CA ARG A 150 -10.75 -26.68 -10.96
C ARG A 150 -11.68 -25.80 -10.10
N SER A 151 -12.69 -26.40 -9.46
CA SER A 151 -13.57 -25.69 -8.51
C SER A 151 -12.81 -25.08 -7.33
N LEU A 152 -11.84 -25.80 -6.75
CA LEU A 152 -11.01 -25.28 -5.66
C LEU A 152 -10.13 -24.09 -6.09
N ILE A 153 -9.72 -24.05 -7.36
CA ILE A 153 -8.96 -22.93 -7.93
C ILE A 153 -9.89 -21.73 -8.21
N GLU A 154 -11.07 -21.96 -8.79
CA GLU A 154 -11.97 -20.90 -9.26
C GLU A 154 -12.72 -20.14 -8.14
N GLU A 155 -13.02 -20.73 -6.96
CA GLU A 155 -13.95 -20.12 -5.99
C GLU A 155 -13.38 -19.53 -4.67
N SER A 156 -12.14 -19.83 -4.24
CA SER A 156 -11.60 -19.17 -3.02
C SER A 156 -10.08 -19.06 -2.90
N VAL A 157 -9.33 -19.90 -3.62
CA VAL A 157 -7.88 -20.02 -3.38
C VAL A 157 -7.07 -18.97 -4.14
N ILE A 158 -7.46 -18.58 -5.36
CA ILE A 158 -6.79 -17.50 -6.11
C ILE A 158 -6.82 -16.18 -5.31
N ASP A 159 -8.00 -15.78 -4.84
CA ASP A 159 -8.21 -14.49 -4.16
C ASP A 159 -7.48 -14.39 -2.80
N GLN A 160 -7.15 -15.52 -2.18
CA GLN A 160 -6.30 -15.58 -0.98
C GLN A 160 -4.81 -15.70 -1.30
N ILE A 161 -4.42 -16.38 -2.39
CA ILE A 161 -3.02 -16.50 -2.81
C ILE A 161 -2.49 -15.18 -3.38
N GLU A 162 -3.27 -14.50 -4.23
CA GLU A 162 -2.90 -13.19 -4.81
C GLU A 162 -2.68 -12.10 -3.75
N ARG A 163 -3.36 -12.20 -2.60
CA ARG A 163 -3.18 -11.25 -1.49
C ARG A 163 -1.98 -11.54 -0.58
N VAL A 164 -1.32 -12.69 -0.72
CA VAL A 164 -0.32 -13.17 0.25
C VAL A 164 1.10 -13.25 -0.30
N CYS A 165 1.37 -13.80 -1.49
CA CYS A 165 2.71 -13.71 -2.11
C CYS A 165 2.71 -13.71 -3.65
N GLU A 166 3.69 -13.01 -4.23
CA GLU A 166 4.13 -13.23 -5.61
C GLU A 166 4.84 -14.59 -5.73
N GLY A 167 4.29 -15.51 -6.54
CA GLY A 167 5.00 -16.72 -7.01
C GLY A 167 4.86 -17.98 -6.14
N PHE A 168 3.94 -18.87 -6.52
CA PHE A 168 3.83 -20.23 -5.99
C PHE A 168 3.86 -21.27 -7.12
N LEU A 169 4.23 -22.51 -6.79
CA LEU A 169 4.16 -23.68 -7.67
C LEU A 169 3.16 -24.69 -7.09
N VAL A 170 2.03 -24.88 -7.77
CA VAL A 170 0.98 -25.85 -7.37
C VAL A 170 1.23 -27.17 -8.09
N VAL A 171 1.28 -28.28 -7.35
CA VAL A 171 1.51 -29.62 -7.91
C VAL A 171 0.43 -30.57 -7.42
N CYS A 172 -0.36 -31.14 -8.34
CA CYS A 172 -1.37 -32.14 -8.02
C CYS A 172 -0.75 -33.55 -8.03
N LYS A 173 -1.00 -34.33 -6.97
CA LYS A 173 -0.25 -35.55 -6.67
C LYS A 173 -0.69 -36.81 -7.42
N LYS A 174 -1.83 -36.77 -8.13
CA LYS A 174 -2.52 -37.96 -8.67
C LYS A 174 -2.83 -37.94 -10.17
N ILE A 175 -2.51 -36.85 -10.89
CA ILE A 175 -2.87 -36.69 -12.31
C ILE A 175 -1.60 -36.42 -13.14
N PRO A 176 -1.09 -37.41 -13.90
CA PRO A 176 0.10 -37.25 -14.72
C PRO A 176 -0.24 -36.67 -16.11
N LEU A 177 -0.80 -35.45 -16.17
CA LEU A 177 -0.81 -34.64 -17.40
C LEU A 177 -1.18 -33.17 -17.14
N ALA A 178 -0.51 -32.30 -17.89
CA ALA A 178 -0.37 -30.85 -17.76
C ALA A 178 -1.64 -30.00 -17.56
N LEU A 179 -1.49 -28.87 -16.84
CA LEU A 179 -1.49 -27.54 -17.50
C LEU A 179 -0.96 -26.40 -16.60
N THR A 180 -0.28 -25.45 -17.24
CA THR A 180 0.27 -24.21 -16.68
C THR A 180 -0.67 -23.04 -16.98
N LEU A 181 -0.88 -22.12 -16.03
CA LEU A 181 -1.35 -20.70 -16.12
C LEU A 181 -1.53 -20.20 -14.66
N LEU A 182 -1.26 -18.96 -14.23
CA LEU A 182 -1.06 -17.68 -14.92
C LEU A 182 0.20 -16.90 -14.46
N ARG A 183 0.91 -16.34 -15.45
CA ARG A 183 1.24 -14.90 -15.59
C ARG A 183 1.94 -14.16 -14.44
N CYS A 184 3.26 -14.32 -14.34
CA CYS A 184 4.13 -13.18 -14.02
C CYS A 184 3.94 -12.06 -15.07
N LEU A 185 3.76 -10.82 -14.62
CA LEU A 185 4.03 -9.64 -15.45
C LEU A 185 5.39 -9.07 -15.01
N MET A 186 6.16 -8.52 -15.96
CA MET A 186 7.44 -7.81 -15.73
C MET A 186 8.72 -8.67 -15.55
N GLU A 187 8.98 -9.66 -16.40
CA GLU A 187 10.30 -9.89 -17.08
C GLU A 187 10.32 -11.22 -17.88
N PRO A 188 11.19 -11.35 -18.92
CA PRO A 188 11.23 -12.54 -19.78
C PRO A 188 12.06 -13.68 -19.14
N CYS A 189 11.45 -14.41 -18.19
CA CYS A 189 12.02 -15.65 -17.68
C CYS A 189 12.21 -16.69 -18.82
N LYS A 190 13.42 -17.27 -18.90
CA LYS A 190 13.68 -18.40 -19.81
C LYS A 190 12.85 -19.61 -19.39
N VAL A 191 11.95 -20.04 -20.29
CA VAL A 191 11.24 -21.31 -20.17
C VAL A 191 12.27 -22.44 -20.35
N LEU A 192 12.54 -23.19 -19.28
CA LEU A 192 13.32 -24.43 -19.35
C LEU A 192 12.52 -25.48 -20.10
N GLN A 193 13.15 -26.18 -21.02
CA GLN A 193 12.49 -27.25 -21.78
C GLN A 193 12.42 -28.53 -20.93
N PRO A 194 11.53 -29.49 -21.24
CA PRO A 194 11.42 -30.75 -20.50
C PRO A 194 12.74 -31.52 -20.39
N GLU A 195 13.63 -31.40 -21.39
CA GLU A 195 14.95 -32.04 -21.41
C GLU A 195 15.96 -31.37 -20.46
N ASP A 196 15.74 -30.10 -20.09
CA ASP A 196 16.55 -29.38 -19.09
C ASP A 196 16.15 -29.80 -17.67
N MET A 197 14.84 -30.01 -17.43
CA MET A 197 14.33 -30.50 -16.15
C MET A 197 14.86 -31.89 -15.79
N ALA A 198 15.05 -32.76 -16.79
CA ALA A 198 15.62 -34.09 -16.59
C ALA A 198 17.08 -34.10 -16.09
N ARG A 199 17.75 -32.94 -16.07
CA ARG A 199 19.15 -32.78 -15.61
C ARG A 199 19.26 -32.22 -14.19
N ILE A 200 18.15 -31.93 -13.53
CA ILE A 200 18.13 -31.47 -12.15
C ILE A 200 18.30 -32.69 -11.25
N ASP A 201 19.52 -32.88 -10.73
CA ASP A 201 19.88 -33.95 -9.81
C ASP A 201 19.01 -33.89 -8.53
N PRO A 202 18.14 -34.89 -8.27
CA PRO A 202 17.25 -34.90 -7.11
C PRO A 202 17.97 -35.17 -5.78
N GLU A 203 19.24 -35.61 -5.79
CA GLU A 203 20.03 -35.86 -4.57
C GLU A 203 20.92 -34.69 -4.17
N ARG A 204 20.87 -33.56 -4.91
CA ARG A 204 21.75 -32.40 -4.70
C ARG A 204 21.56 -31.80 -3.29
N LYS A 205 22.55 -32.00 -2.42
CA LYS A 205 22.48 -31.61 -1.01
C LYS A 205 22.27 -30.10 -0.83
N LEU A 206 21.33 -29.76 0.04
CA LEU A 206 21.12 -28.41 0.57
C LEU A 206 22.42 -27.89 1.21
N VAL A 207 22.81 -26.66 0.87
CA VAL A 207 24.05 -26.02 1.35
C VAL A 207 23.81 -25.39 2.72
N ASP A 208 24.66 -25.74 3.70
CA ASP A 208 24.66 -25.14 5.03
C ASP A 208 25.64 -23.95 5.09
N TRP A 209 25.07 -22.75 5.04
CA TRP A 209 25.81 -21.48 5.04
C TRP A 209 26.61 -21.23 6.31
N CYS A 210 26.25 -21.87 7.44
CA CYS A 210 27.00 -21.74 8.69
C CYS A 210 28.25 -22.62 8.74
N ALA A 211 28.39 -23.58 7.82
CA ALA A 211 29.50 -24.53 7.76
C ALA A 211 30.49 -24.28 6.61
N MET A 212 30.17 -23.38 5.67
CA MET A 212 31.04 -23.05 4.53
C MET A 212 32.31 -22.30 4.96
N SER A 213 33.44 -22.70 4.40
CA SER A 213 34.68 -21.94 4.49
C SER A 213 34.61 -20.65 3.66
N LEU A 214 35.43 -19.66 4.01
CA LEU A 214 35.48 -18.37 3.30
C LEU A 214 35.85 -18.50 1.80
N ASP A 215 36.59 -19.54 1.42
CA ASP A 215 36.96 -19.77 0.02
C ASP A 215 35.85 -20.52 -0.76
N GLU A 216 35.04 -21.37 -0.10
CA GLU A 216 33.81 -21.91 -0.68
C GLU A 216 32.74 -20.83 -0.85
N ALA A 217 32.58 -19.94 0.14
CA ALA A 217 31.70 -18.78 0.04
C ALA A 217 32.14 -17.83 -1.08
N ALA A 218 33.44 -17.58 -1.22
CA ALA A 218 33.97 -16.78 -2.32
C ALA A 218 33.76 -17.44 -3.69
N SER A 219 33.85 -18.78 -3.79
CA SER A 219 33.54 -19.49 -5.04
C SER A 219 32.05 -19.43 -5.37
N TYR A 220 31.17 -19.61 -4.39
CA TYR A 220 29.71 -19.57 -4.61
C TYR A 220 29.20 -18.17 -4.96
N MET A 221 29.74 -17.12 -4.34
CA MET A 221 29.41 -15.72 -4.66
C MET A 221 29.83 -15.34 -6.09
N LYS A 222 30.93 -15.91 -6.58
CA LYS A 222 31.46 -15.69 -7.93
C LYS A 222 30.54 -16.23 -9.04
N ASP A 223 29.70 -17.21 -8.72
CA ASP A 223 28.70 -17.78 -9.64
C ASP A 223 27.38 -16.97 -9.66
N LEU A 224 27.20 -16.00 -8.74
CA LEU A 224 25.96 -15.21 -8.59
C LEU A 224 26.00 -13.81 -9.22
N ASN A 225 27.09 -13.44 -9.89
CA ASN A 225 27.13 -12.34 -10.87
C ASN A 225 26.64 -10.95 -10.34
N MET A 226 26.95 -10.62 -9.09
CA MET A 226 26.71 -9.31 -8.48
C MET A 226 27.97 -8.44 -8.49
N ASP A 227 27.90 -7.22 -9.05
CA ASP A 227 28.94 -6.17 -9.17
C ASP A 227 30.28 -6.44 -8.44
N ASP A 228 31.07 -7.34 -9.04
CA ASP A 228 32.18 -8.05 -8.38
C ASP A 228 33.31 -7.15 -7.86
N GLU A 229 33.60 -6.07 -8.60
CA GLU A 229 34.93 -5.44 -8.56
C GLU A 229 35.25 -4.80 -7.19
N LYS A 230 34.29 -4.08 -6.60
CA LYS A 230 34.48 -3.41 -5.30
C LYS A 230 34.52 -4.39 -4.12
N LEU A 231 33.74 -5.46 -4.16
CA LEU A 231 33.70 -6.44 -3.07
C LEU A 231 34.93 -7.34 -3.13
N ALA A 232 35.31 -7.82 -4.32
CA ALA A 232 36.55 -8.54 -4.55
C ALA A 232 37.78 -7.71 -4.14
N ASP A 233 37.83 -6.43 -4.45
CA ASP A 233 38.95 -5.56 -4.06
C ASP A 233 38.99 -5.27 -2.55
N ASN A 234 37.85 -5.14 -1.87
CA ASN A 234 37.80 -5.05 -0.41
C ASN A 234 38.29 -6.36 0.25
N VAL A 235 37.88 -7.53 -0.26
CA VAL A 235 38.35 -8.84 0.24
C VAL A 235 39.85 -9.03 -0.03
N LYS A 236 40.35 -8.67 -1.21
CA LYS A 236 41.80 -8.66 -1.52
C LYS A 236 42.56 -7.72 -0.58
N ALA A 237 42.03 -6.52 -0.32
CA ALA A 237 42.65 -5.56 0.58
C ALA A 237 42.70 -6.08 2.04
N GLN A 238 41.65 -6.73 2.52
CA GLN A 238 41.63 -7.37 3.84
C GLN A 238 42.59 -8.57 3.90
N LYS A 239 42.56 -9.50 2.93
CA LYS A 239 43.52 -10.63 2.87
C LYS A 239 44.97 -10.12 2.84
N LEU A 240 45.25 -9.03 2.10
CA LEU A 240 46.58 -8.39 2.07
C LEU A 240 46.97 -7.70 3.39
N GLN A 241 46.02 -7.14 4.15
CA GLN A 241 46.30 -6.60 5.49
C GLN A 241 46.57 -7.71 6.51
N SER A 242 45.77 -8.79 6.50
CA SER A 242 45.97 -9.97 7.35
C SER A 242 47.36 -10.58 7.13
N TRP A 243 47.72 -10.84 5.87
CA TRP A 243 49.03 -11.38 5.52
C TRP A 243 50.19 -10.46 5.94
N LYS A 244 50.04 -9.13 5.82
CA LYS A 244 51.04 -8.17 6.30
C LYS A 244 51.22 -8.21 7.82
N LEU A 245 50.15 -8.46 8.57
CA LEU A 245 50.18 -8.64 10.03
C LEU A 245 50.88 -9.94 10.41
N GLU A 246 50.54 -11.06 9.78
CA GLU A 246 51.18 -12.37 10.00
C GLU A 246 52.70 -12.31 9.69
N VAL A 247 53.09 -11.73 8.55
CA VAL A 247 54.50 -11.54 8.17
C VAL A 247 55.24 -10.62 9.16
N ALA A 248 54.56 -9.62 9.73
CA ALA A 248 55.14 -8.78 10.78
C ALA A 248 55.33 -9.56 12.10
N GLN A 249 54.32 -10.35 12.51
CA GLN A 249 54.38 -11.21 13.69
C GLN A 249 55.49 -12.26 13.57
N GLY A 250 55.59 -12.95 12.43
CA GLY A 250 56.66 -13.91 12.14
C GLY A 250 58.07 -13.29 12.17
N LYS A 251 58.21 -12.02 11.76
CA LYS A 251 59.49 -11.30 11.90
C LYS A 251 59.79 -10.95 13.36
N THR A 252 58.79 -10.60 14.16
CA THR A 252 59.01 -10.36 15.60
C THR A 252 59.35 -11.62 16.39
N THR A 253 58.72 -12.76 16.10
CA THR A 253 59.07 -14.05 16.76
C THR A 253 60.48 -14.52 16.36
N SER A 254 60.86 -14.37 15.08
CA SER A 254 62.23 -14.62 14.61
C SER A 254 63.26 -13.72 15.30
N LEU A 255 63.00 -12.41 15.42
CA LEU A 255 63.88 -11.47 16.13
C LEU A 255 64.02 -11.81 17.62
N ASN A 256 62.93 -12.19 18.29
CA ASN A 256 62.95 -12.58 19.70
C ASN A 256 63.76 -13.88 19.92
N SER A 257 63.63 -14.87 19.02
CA SER A 257 64.43 -16.11 19.04
C SER A 257 65.93 -15.85 18.83
N ASN A 258 66.27 -14.98 17.87
CA ASN A 258 67.65 -14.54 17.65
C ASN A 258 68.21 -13.78 18.87
N LEU A 259 67.42 -12.91 19.52
CA LEU A 259 67.83 -12.19 20.72
C LEU A 259 68.09 -13.15 21.89
N ALA A 260 67.20 -14.13 22.12
CA ALA A 260 67.37 -15.16 23.14
C ALA A 260 68.64 -16.01 22.91
N SER A 261 68.92 -16.35 21.65
CA SER A 261 70.13 -17.09 21.27
C SER A 261 71.42 -16.30 21.54
N LEU A 262 71.41 -14.99 21.26
CA LEU A 262 72.54 -14.09 21.55
C LEU A 262 72.75 -13.85 23.05
N LEU A 263 71.67 -13.78 23.85
CA LEU A 263 71.75 -13.69 25.30
C LEU A 263 72.38 -14.96 25.90
N LYS A 264 71.93 -16.13 25.47
CA LYS A 264 72.51 -17.41 25.90
C LYS A 264 74.00 -17.52 25.55
N LEU A 265 74.39 -17.18 24.32
CA LEU A 265 75.79 -17.16 23.90
C LEU A 265 76.67 -16.21 24.73
N ARG A 266 76.10 -15.11 25.25
CA ARG A 266 76.78 -14.20 26.18
C ARG A 266 76.95 -14.83 27.56
N GLU A 267 75.94 -15.49 28.09
CA GLU A 267 75.99 -16.20 29.37
C GLU A 267 77.00 -17.35 29.36
N ASP A 268 77.02 -18.15 28.28
CA ASP A 268 77.97 -19.24 28.07
C ASP A 268 79.42 -18.70 28.06
N LYS A 269 79.70 -17.63 27.31
CA LYS A 269 81.04 -16.98 27.28
C LYS A 269 81.44 -16.35 28.62
N LEU A 270 80.51 -15.75 29.36
CA LEU A 270 80.80 -15.23 30.70
C LEU A 270 81.14 -16.35 31.69
N THR A 271 80.50 -17.51 31.53
CA THR A 271 80.76 -18.70 32.35
C THR A 271 82.10 -19.32 32.00
N GLU A 272 82.43 -19.43 30.71
CA GLU A 272 83.75 -19.89 30.24
C GLU A 272 84.90 -19.00 30.74
N LEU A 273 84.75 -17.68 30.67
CA LEU A 273 85.74 -16.72 31.18
C LEU A 273 85.95 -16.84 32.70
N ARG A 274 84.89 -17.13 33.47
CA ARG A 274 84.99 -17.41 34.91
C ARG A 274 85.73 -18.72 35.20
N GLN A 275 85.50 -19.76 34.41
CA GLN A 275 86.15 -21.06 34.58
C GLN A 275 87.64 -21.06 34.23
N ARG A 276 88.06 -20.24 33.25
CA ARG A 276 89.45 -20.16 32.80
C ARG A 276 90.40 -19.41 33.75
N HIS A 277 89.90 -18.74 34.79
CA HIS A 277 90.72 -17.95 35.72
C HIS A 277 90.73 -18.53 37.15
N GLN A 278 91.80 -19.27 37.47
CA GLN A 278 92.20 -19.49 38.86
C GLN A 278 92.79 -18.19 39.47
N PRO A 279 92.68 -17.98 40.79
CA PRO A 279 93.14 -16.75 41.44
C PRO A 279 94.67 -16.74 41.61
N GLY A 280 95.37 -16.11 40.67
CA GLY A 280 96.79 -15.78 40.79
C GLY A 280 97.13 -14.50 40.00
N ASP A 281 97.73 -13.52 40.69
CA ASP A 281 98.38 -12.24 40.37
C ASP A 281 98.08 -11.42 39.09
N ASN A 282 97.58 -12.01 38.00
CA ASN A 282 97.10 -11.27 36.80
C ASN A 282 95.64 -10.78 36.92
N SER A 283 95.07 -10.79 38.13
CA SER A 283 93.65 -10.48 38.39
C SER A 283 93.26 -9.05 37.99
N GLU A 284 94.14 -8.06 38.19
CA GLU A 284 93.83 -6.66 37.90
C GLU A 284 93.85 -6.33 36.41
N ALA A 285 94.81 -6.87 35.66
CA ALA A 285 94.89 -6.69 34.21
C ALA A 285 93.62 -7.22 33.51
N LEU A 286 93.11 -8.37 33.95
CA LEU A 286 91.85 -8.92 33.45
C LEU A 286 90.65 -8.05 33.81
N LYS A 287 90.55 -7.57 35.06
CA LYS A 287 89.46 -6.66 35.48
C LYS A 287 89.44 -5.39 34.62
N LEU A 288 90.60 -4.80 34.36
CA LEU A 288 90.74 -3.61 33.52
C LEU A 288 90.30 -3.88 32.06
N GLU A 289 90.67 -5.02 31.51
CA GLU A 289 90.30 -5.43 30.14
C GLU A 289 88.80 -5.75 30.00
N ILE A 290 88.19 -6.38 31.02
CA ILE A 290 86.73 -6.57 31.11
C ILE A 290 86.02 -5.21 31.19
N GLN A 291 86.51 -4.29 32.01
CA GLN A 291 85.94 -2.94 32.15
C GLN A 291 86.01 -2.16 30.83
N ARG A 292 87.14 -2.19 30.11
CA ARG A 292 87.28 -1.58 28.77
C ARG A 292 86.30 -2.19 27.77
N LYS A 293 86.14 -3.51 27.76
CA LYS A 293 85.19 -4.20 26.87
C LYS A 293 83.73 -3.90 27.22
N MET A 294 83.40 -3.70 28.50
CA MET A 294 82.08 -3.22 28.91
C MET A 294 81.81 -1.80 28.43
N GLN A 295 82.74 -0.87 28.63
CA GLN A 295 82.62 0.51 28.14
C GLN A 295 82.43 0.57 26.61
N LEU A 296 83.24 -0.16 25.85
CA LEU A 296 83.08 -0.26 24.39
C LEU A 296 81.72 -0.83 23.98
N PHE A 297 81.19 -1.78 24.73
CA PHE A 297 79.86 -2.35 24.47
C PHE A 297 78.73 -1.37 24.80
N GLU A 298 78.85 -0.61 25.90
CA GLU A 298 77.93 0.47 26.25
C GLU A 298 77.95 1.59 25.21
N GLU A 299 79.11 1.98 24.69
CA GLU A 299 79.24 2.93 23.58
C GLU A 299 78.55 2.42 22.30
N GLN A 300 78.73 1.14 21.96
CA GLN A 300 78.07 0.52 20.81
C GLN A 300 76.55 0.42 20.98
N LEU A 301 76.05 0.12 22.19
CA LEU A 301 74.62 0.15 22.50
C LEU A 301 74.07 1.58 22.37
N ASN A 302 74.67 2.56 23.05
CA ASN A 302 74.31 3.97 22.96
C ASN A 302 74.30 4.48 21.50
N HIS A 303 75.25 4.04 20.67
CA HIS A 303 75.28 4.39 19.26
C HIS A 303 74.10 3.77 18.48
N LYS A 304 73.80 2.48 18.69
CA LYS A 304 72.65 1.80 18.08
C LYS A 304 71.31 2.37 18.55
N GLU A 305 71.18 2.76 19.81
CA GLU A 305 70.00 3.45 20.34
C GLU A 305 69.80 4.80 19.67
N LYS A 306 70.86 5.62 19.57
CA LYS A 306 70.83 6.90 18.83
C LYS A 306 70.45 6.73 17.36
N GLN A 307 71.01 5.73 16.67
CA GLN A 307 70.62 5.40 15.29
C GLN A 307 69.15 4.99 15.19
N THR A 308 68.66 4.16 16.11
CA THR A 308 67.28 3.67 16.12
C THR A 308 66.30 4.80 16.41
N ALA A 309 66.60 5.66 17.40
CA ALA A 309 65.83 6.86 17.70
C ALA A 309 65.77 7.83 16.50
N HIS A 310 66.89 8.04 15.81
CA HIS A 310 66.93 8.86 14.58
C HIS A 310 66.04 8.25 13.48
N GLN A 311 66.09 6.94 13.25
CA GLN A 311 65.19 6.26 12.31
C GLN A 311 63.70 6.39 12.71
N MET A 312 63.37 6.33 14.01
CA MET A 312 61.99 6.57 14.48
C MET A 312 61.53 8.00 14.19
N VAL A 313 62.39 9.00 14.41
CA VAL A 313 62.11 10.41 14.09
C VAL A 313 61.86 10.59 12.58
N LEU A 314 62.69 10.00 11.72
CA LEU A 314 62.50 10.05 10.27
C LEU A 314 61.19 9.36 9.83
N ARG A 315 60.85 8.20 10.40
CA ARG A 315 59.57 7.52 10.15
C ARG A 315 58.37 8.36 10.60
N ARG A 316 58.43 8.97 11.79
CA ARG A 316 57.40 9.88 12.30
C ARG A 316 57.22 11.11 11.38
N ALA A 317 58.32 11.72 10.95
CA ALA A 317 58.29 12.84 10.01
C ALA A 317 57.67 12.45 8.66
N LYS A 318 57.97 11.25 8.13
CA LYS A 318 57.34 10.72 6.91
C LYS A 318 55.83 10.53 7.08
N MET A 319 55.38 9.92 8.18
CA MET A 319 53.95 9.75 8.47
C MET A 319 53.21 11.09 8.63
N VAL A 320 53.84 12.11 9.24
CA VAL A 320 53.24 13.45 9.34
C VAL A 320 53.08 14.10 7.95
N ARG A 321 54.06 13.97 7.04
CA ARG A 321 53.92 14.44 5.65
C ARG A 321 52.75 13.75 4.95
N GLN A 322 52.69 12.41 5.02
CA GLN A 322 51.60 11.62 4.42
C GLN A 322 50.22 11.98 4.97
N ARG A 323 50.10 12.20 6.30
CA ARG A 323 48.85 12.66 6.93
C ARG A 323 48.44 14.05 6.44
N ASN A 324 49.39 14.98 6.30
CA ASN A 324 49.11 16.33 5.81
C ASN A 324 48.73 16.34 4.32
N GLU A 325 49.30 15.43 3.52
CA GLU A 325 48.94 15.24 2.11
C GLU A 325 47.54 14.63 1.97
N ALA A 326 47.22 13.58 2.72
CA ALA A 326 45.87 13.01 2.79
C ALA A 326 44.82 14.04 3.26
N LEU A 327 45.17 14.93 4.20
CA LEU A 327 44.29 16.03 4.63
C LEU A 327 44.04 17.04 3.50
N LYS A 328 45.06 17.40 2.71
CA LYS A 328 44.91 18.26 1.52
C LYS A 328 44.02 17.60 0.46
N GLN A 329 44.19 16.30 0.23
CA GLN A 329 43.34 15.53 -0.69
C GLN A 329 41.88 15.51 -0.21
N LYS A 330 41.63 15.25 1.08
CA LYS A 330 40.29 15.32 1.70
C LYS A 330 39.65 16.69 1.50
N GLN A 331 40.37 17.78 1.79
CA GLN A 331 39.89 19.16 1.58
C GLN A 331 39.68 19.53 0.10
N HIS A 332 40.34 18.83 -0.83
CA HIS A 332 40.06 19.00 -2.26
C HIS A 332 38.77 18.28 -2.66
N LEU A 333 38.59 17.02 -2.24
CA LEU A 333 37.38 16.24 -2.47
C LEU A 333 36.14 16.91 -1.86
N GLU A 334 36.21 17.41 -0.63
CA GLU A 334 35.12 18.17 0.01
C GLU A 334 34.72 19.41 -0.79
N ARG A 335 35.68 20.10 -1.44
CA ARG A 335 35.39 21.25 -2.32
C ARG A 335 34.75 20.83 -3.64
N LEU A 336 35.13 19.68 -4.20
CA LEU A 336 34.49 19.12 -5.40
C LEU A 336 33.05 18.68 -5.09
N LEU A 337 32.82 17.95 -3.99
CA LEU A 337 31.49 17.54 -3.54
C LEU A 337 30.57 18.74 -3.29
N ARG A 338 31.07 19.83 -2.67
CA ARG A 338 30.28 21.07 -2.49
C ARG A 338 29.94 21.74 -3.83
N LYS A 339 30.85 21.73 -4.82
CA LYS A 339 30.56 22.26 -6.17
C LYS A 339 29.50 21.41 -6.87
N GLN A 340 29.62 20.08 -6.80
CA GLN A 340 28.64 19.16 -7.38
C GLN A 340 27.27 19.33 -6.73
N ALA A 341 27.21 19.40 -5.39
CA ALA A 341 25.98 19.63 -4.64
C ALA A 341 25.29 20.96 -5.02
N LYS A 342 26.07 22.04 -5.22
CA LYS A 342 25.56 23.33 -5.70
C LYS A 342 24.98 23.21 -7.12
N GLN A 343 25.72 22.58 -8.04
CA GLN A 343 25.25 22.34 -9.41
C GLN A 343 23.99 21.46 -9.48
N THR A 344 23.87 20.45 -8.61
CA THR A 344 22.64 19.64 -8.52
C THR A 344 21.49 20.44 -7.93
N SER A 345 21.74 21.30 -6.94
CA SER A 345 20.71 22.19 -6.39
C SER A 345 20.18 23.17 -7.45
N GLU A 346 21.09 23.83 -8.18
CA GLU A 346 20.75 24.76 -9.27
C GLU A 346 19.94 24.06 -10.38
N LYS A 347 20.30 22.81 -10.75
CA LYS A 347 19.52 22.01 -11.69
C LYS A 347 18.14 21.62 -11.16
N MET A 348 18.02 21.24 -9.90
CA MET A 348 16.72 20.91 -9.28
C MET A 348 15.81 22.14 -9.19
N GLU A 349 16.37 23.32 -8.93
CA GLU A 349 15.63 24.58 -8.93
C GLU A 349 15.16 24.97 -10.34
N GLN A 350 16.01 24.81 -11.36
CA GLN A 350 15.63 24.98 -12.77
C GLN A 350 14.53 24.01 -13.21
N LEU A 351 14.60 22.74 -12.78
CA LEU A 351 13.57 21.73 -13.08
C LEU A 351 12.24 22.07 -12.40
N LYS A 352 12.25 22.46 -11.12
CA LYS A 352 11.04 22.96 -10.42
C LYS A 352 10.43 24.17 -11.12
N GLY A 353 11.26 25.15 -11.50
CA GLY A 353 10.79 26.32 -12.24
C GLY A 353 10.26 25.99 -13.65
N LYS A 354 10.74 24.90 -14.29
CA LYS A 354 10.13 24.40 -15.53
C LYS A 354 8.80 23.73 -15.26
N GLN A 355 8.74 22.81 -14.28
CA GLN A 355 7.52 22.11 -13.90
C GLN A 355 6.38 23.09 -13.56
N GLN A 356 6.67 24.16 -12.80
CA GLN A 356 5.68 25.20 -12.48
C GLN A 356 5.14 25.92 -13.72
N ARG A 357 5.96 26.17 -14.74
CA ARG A 357 5.50 26.76 -16.02
C ARG A 357 4.65 25.77 -16.81
N ASP A 358 5.11 24.52 -16.91
CA ASP A 358 4.38 23.44 -17.59
C ASP A 358 2.99 23.24 -16.93
N GLU A 359 2.90 23.28 -15.59
CA GLU A 359 1.65 23.21 -14.81
C GLU A 359 0.75 24.45 -15.01
N GLU A 360 1.32 25.65 -15.14
CA GLU A 360 0.58 26.89 -15.43
C GLU A 360 0.03 26.89 -16.87
N GLU A 361 0.81 26.40 -17.84
CA GLU A 361 0.38 26.22 -19.24
C GLU A 361 -0.74 25.16 -19.35
N GLN A 362 -0.62 24.04 -18.64
CA GLN A 362 -1.68 23.03 -18.54
C GLN A 362 -2.97 23.62 -17.96
N ARG A 363 -2.87 24.41 -16.89
CA ARG A 363 -4.04 25.06 -16.27
C ARG A 363 -4.75 26.00 -17.24
N LYS A 364 -4.01 26.87 -17.94
CA LYS A 364 -4.57 27.78 -18.96
C LYS A 364 -5.20 27.01 -20.13
N CYS A 365 -4.64 25.85 -20.49
CA CYS A 365 -5.23 24.99 -21.51
C CYS A 365 -6.57 24.41 -21.03
N LEU A 366 -6.65 23.90 -19.80
CA LEU A 366 -7.89 23.39 -19.21
C LEU A 366 -8.96 24.48 -19.03
N GLU A 367 -8.59 25.65 -18.51
CA GLU A 367 -9.48 26.82 -18.38
C GLU A 367 -10.09 27.22 -19.74
N LYS A 368 -9.28 27.17 -20.81
CA LYS A 368 -9.76 27.42 -22.17
C LYS A 368 -10.73 26.33 -22.63
N ILE A 369 -10.36 25.05 -22.49
CA ILE A 369 -11.20 23.90 -22.88
C ILE A 369 -12.56 23.98 -22.16
N GLU A 370 -12.59 24.23 -20.86
CA GLU A 370 -13.84 24.42 -20.12
C GLU A 370 -14.65 25.64 -20.61
N SER A 371 -13.98 26.74 -20.98
CA SER A 371 -14.65 27.92 -21.53
C SER A 371 -15.30 27.61 -22.88
N ASP A 372 -14.61 26.85 -23.74
CA ASP A 372 -15.11 26.43 -25.05
C ASP A 372 -16.32 25.47 -24.86
N PHE A 373 -16.22 24.47 -23.96
CA PHE A 373 -17.34 23.58 -23.61
C PHE A 373 -18.55 24.30 -23.03
N ARG A 374 -18.37 25.27 -22.10
CA ARG A 374 -19.47 26.08 -21.57
C ARG A 374 -20.14 26.92 -22.66
N GLY A 375 -19.39 27.36 -23.68
CA GLY A 375 -19.94 28.02 -24.85
C GLY A 375 -20.80 27.11 -25.71
N GLU A 376 -20.33 25.89 -26.00
CA GLU A 376 -21.09 24.88 -26.76
C GLU A 376 -22.35 24.42 -26.02
N GLU A 377 -22.26 24.17 -24.72
CA GLU A 377 -23.40 23.80 -23.87
C GLU A 377 -24.49 24.88 -23.88
N LEU A 378 -24.11 26.16 -23.73
CA LEU A 378 -25.04 27.27 -23.78
C LEU A 378 -25.73 27.42 -25.15
N MET A 379 -25.01 27.16 -26.25
CA MET A 379 -25.60 27.14 -27.59
C MET A 379 -26.62 26.00 -27.75
N LEU A 380 -26.30 24.80 -27.27
CA LEU A 380 -27.21 23.63 -27.32
C LEU A 380 -28.46 23.84 -26.47
N ILE A 381 -28.33 24.38 -25.25
CA ILE A 381 -29.46 24.77 -24.41
C ILE A 381 -30.35 25.78 -25.14
N THR A 382 -29.74 26.85 -25.69
CA THR A 382 -30.48 27.88 -26.45
C THR A 382 -31.20 27.28 -27.67
N GLN A 383 -30.59 26.32 -28.37
CA GLN A 383 -31.22 25.63 -29.48
C GLN A 383 -32.44 24.82 -29.01
N HIS A 384 -32.29 24.00 -27.97
CA HIS A 384 -33.39 23.19 -27.44
C HIS A 384 -34.53 24.03 -26.85
N GLU A 385 -34.25 25.18 -26.21
CA GLU A 385 -35.29 26.12 -25.76
C GLU A 385 -36.12 26.66 -26.94
N ASN A 386 -35.46 26.98 -28.07
CA ASN A 386 -36.14 27.42 -29.29
C ASN A 386 -36.97 26.28 -29.93
N GLU A 387 -36.45 25.05 -29.97
CA GLU A 387 -37.17 23.87 -30.45
C GLU A 387 -38.40 23.56 -29.58
N LEU A 388 -38.25 23.57 -28.26
CA LEU A 388 -39.35 23.39 -27.30
C LEU A 388 -40.42 24.46 -27.47
N LYS A 389 -40.03 25.72 -27.66
CA LYS A 389 -40.98 26.82 -27.92
C LYS A 389 -41.75 26.63 -29.22
N GLN A 390 -41.08 26.23 -30.31
CA GLN A 390 -41.74 25.93 -31.59
C GLN A 390 -42.73 24.76 -31.46
N LEU A 391 -42.36 23.71 -30.70
CA LEU A 391 -43.25 22.58 -30.41
C LEU A 391 -44.46 23.00 -29.56
N GLN A 392 -44.28 23.85 -28.55
CA GLN A 392 -45.37 24.40 -27.75
C GLN A 392 -46.34 25.23 -28.62
N GLU A 393 -45.83 26.12 -29.47
CA GLU A 393 -46.64 26.92 -30.40
C GLU A 393 -47.41 26.03 -31.41
N ALA A 394 -46.81 24.93 -31.87
CA ALA A 394 -47.46 23.95 -32.74
C ALA A 394 -48.59 23.19 -32.00
N VAL A 395 -48.34 22.69 -30.79
CA VAL A 395 -49.35 21.99 -29.97
C VAL A 395 -50.50 22.92 -29.59
N GLU A 396 -50.22 24.19 -29.24
CA GLU A 396 -51.27 25.19 -29.01
C GLU A 396 -52.14 25.43 -30.24
N LYS A 397 -51.54 25.41 -31.44
CA LYS A 397 -52.26 25.60 -32.70
C LYS A 397 -53.14 24.39 -33.03
N GLU A 398 -52.60 23.16 -32.92
CA GLU A 398 -53.37 21.93 -33.15
C GLU A 398 -54.51 21.77 -32.14
N THR A 399 -54.27 22.05 -30.86
CA THR A 399 -55.30 21.97 -29.82
C THR A 399 -56.41 23.00 -30.03
N LYS A 400 -56.09 24.23 -30.45
CA LYS A 400 -57.10 25.24 -30.85
C LYS A 400 -57.94 24.74 -32.03
N MET A 401 -57.30 24.23 -33.10
CA MET A 401 -57.99 23.68 -34.27
C MET A 401 -58.90 22.49 -33.91
N ALA A 402 -58.46 21.57 -33.06
CA ALA A 402 -59.26 20.45 -32.60
C ALA A 402 -60.45 20.87 -31.73
N LEU A 403 -60.27 21.90 -30.89
CA LEU A 403 -61.34 22.46 -30.06
C LEU A 403 -62.44 23.12 -30.92
N ASP A 404 -62.03 23.90 -31.93
CA ASP A 404 -62.95 24.51 -32.89
C ASP A 404 -63.73 23.46 -33.69
N GLU A 405 -63.07 22.38 -34.14
CA GLU A 405 -63.73 21.27 -34.84
C GLU A 405 -64.76 20.56 -33.94
N LEU A 406 -64.46 20.36 -32.66
CA LEU A 406 -65.39 19.78 -31.68
C LEU A 406 -66.58 20.72 -31.40
N LEU A 407 -66.35 22.03 -31.30
CA LEU A 407 -67.41 23.03 -31.15
C LEU A 407 -68.35 23.03 -32.36
N ASP A 408 -67.82 22.95 -33.58
CA ASP A 408 -68.63 22.88 -34.80
C ASP A 408 -69.38 21.55 -34.94
N LYS A 409 -68.77 20.42 -34.57
CA LYS A 409 -69.48 19.13 -34.45
C LYS A 409 -70.63 19.23 -33.44
N GLN A 410 -70.43 19.88 -32.29
CA GLN A 410 -71.49 20.07 -31.29
C GLN A 410 -72.63 20.96 -31.79
N LYS A 411 -72.33 22.04 -32.53
CA LYS A 411 -73.35 22.91 -33.17
C LYS A 411 -74.19 22.11 -34.17
N ARG A 412 -73.56 21.33 -35.05
CA ARG A 412 -74.26 20.48 -36.05
C ARG A 412 -75.15 19.44 -35.38
N ALA A 413 -74.65 18.72 -34.37
CA ALA A 413 -75.44 17.73 -33.63
C ALA A 413 -76.67 18.33 -32.91
N LYS A 414 -76.55 19.54 -32.35
CA LYS A 414 -77.69 20.28 -31.76
C LYS A 414 -78.74 20.66 -32.82
N GLN A 415 -78.32 21.01 -34.02
CA GLN A 415 -79.21 21.34 -35.14
C GLN A 415 -79.95 20.09 -35.66
N GLU A 416 -79.29 18.94 -35.73
CA GLU A 416 -79.93 17.67 -36.11
C GLU A 416 -80.95 17.18 -35.06
N GLN A 417 -80.70 17.35 -33.76
CA GLN A 417 -81.65 16.97 -32.70
C GLN A 417 -82.98 17.76 -32.75
N GLN A 418 -82.98 19.00 -33.25
CA GLN A 418 -84.21 19.78 -33.45
C GLN A 418 -85.13 19.21 -34.54
N ASN A 419 -84.59 18.37 -35.44
CA ASN A 419 -85.34 17.64 -36.48
C ASN A 419 -85.77 16.23 -36.05
N SER A 420 -85.72 15.91 -34.76
CA SER A 420 -86.29 14.65 -34.25
C SER A 420 -87.79 14.56 -34.57
N PRO A 421 -88.28 13.38 -35.03
CA PRO A 421 -89.66 13.24 -35.48
C PRO A 421 -90.62 13.57 -34.34
N LYS A 422 -91.47 14.58 -34.54
CA LYS A 422 -92.45 15.05 -33.56
C LYS A 422 -93.67 14.13 -33.46
N GLU A 423 -93.52 12.83 -33.74
CA GLU A 423 -94.64 11.88 -33.86
C GLU A 423 -94.44 10.66 -32.96
N CYS A 424 -95.54 10.16 -32.40
CA CYS A 424 -95.53 8.91 -31.64
C CYS A 424 -95.29 7.71 -32.57
N ILE A 425 -94.25 6.92 -32.30
CA ILE A 425 -93.86 5.74 -33.10
C ILE A 425 -94.93 4.64 -33.17
N VAL A 426 -95.97 4.70 -32.33
CA VAL A 426 -97.06 3.70 -32.27
C VAL A 426 -98.33 4.17 -32.98
N CYS A 427 -98.78 5.40 -32.72
CA CYS A 427 -100.04 5.93 -33.29
C CYS A 427 -99.85 7.00 -34.36
N THR A 428 -98.60 7.31 -34.72
CA THR A 428 -98.15 8.33 -35.70
C THR A 428 -98.75 9.73 -35.51
N ARG A 429 -99.39 10.00 -34.36
CA ARG A 429 -99.90 11.33 -34.02
C ARG A 429 -98.75 12.26 -33.69
N GLN A 430 -98.82 13.47 -34.20
CA GLN A 430 -97.90 14.55 -33.83
C GLN A 430 -98.10 14.93 -32.36
N PHE A 431 -97.00 15.06 -31.63
CA PHE A 431 -96.94 15.59 -30.28
C PHE A 431 -97.26 17.09 -30.32
N SER A 432 -98.56 17.41 -30.29
CA SER A 432 -99.06 18.75 -29.95
C SER A 432 -98.77 19.07 -28.48
N SER A 433 -99.05 20.32 -28.07
CA SER A 433 -98.96 20.77 -26.67
C SER A 433 -99.79 19.96 -25.68
N GLU A 434 -100.78 19.20 -26.15
CA GLU A 434 -101.65 18.35 -25.32
C GLU A 434 -101.12 16.91 -25.18
N LEU A 435 -100.31 16.43 -26.13
CA LEU A 435 -99.82 15.06 -26.20
C LEU A 435 -98.51 14.88 -25.42
N ARG A 436 -98.64 14.66 -24.11
CA ARG A 436 -97.51 14.33 -23.22
C ARG A 436 -96.73 13.08 -23.73
N ARG A 437 -95.40 13.20 -23.76
CA ARG A 437 -94.46 12.10 -24.12
C ARG A 437 -94.20 11.20 -22.92
N ALA A 438 -94.07 9.89 -23.15
CA ALA A 438 -93.59 8.94 -22.15
C ALA A 438 -92.06 8.85 -22.20
N VAL A 439 -91.41 8.93 -21.04
CA VAL A 439 -89.96 8.75 -20.89
C VAL A 439 -89.66 7.28 -20.64
N LEU A 440 -88.95 6.63 -21.55
CA LEU A 440 -88.62 5.22 -21.42
C LEU A 440 -87.33 5.03 -20.59
N VAL A 441 -87.46 4.87 -19.27
CA VAL A 441 -86.35 4.66 -18.35
C VAL A 441 -85.88 3.19 -18.42
N PRO A 442 -84.56 2.88 -18.45
CA PRO A 442 -83.43 3.80 -18.34
C PRO A 442 -82.90 4.33 -19.68
N CYS A 443 -83.43 3.87 -20.82
CA CYS A 443 -82.86 4.17 -22.15
C CYS A 443 -83.07 5.61 -22.67
N GLY A 444 -83.88 6.45 -21.99
CA GLY A 444 -84.06 7.86 -22.34
C GLY A 444 -84.73 8.14 -23.69
N HIS A 445 -85.42 7.15 -24.29
CA HIS A 445 -86.14 7.38 -25.55
C HIS A 445 -87.54 7.97 -25.28
N TYR A 446 -87.90 9.03 -26.01
CA TYR A 446 -89.16 9.78 -25.87
C TYR A 446 -90.10 9.61 -27.08
N THR A 447 -90.10 8.41 -27.69
CA THR A 447 -90.75 8.17 -29.00
C THR A 447 -92.23 7.80 -28.91
N MET A 448 -92.86 7.88 -27.74
CA MET A 448 -94.21 7.37 -27.50
C MET A 448 -95.07 8.38 -26.75
N CYS A 449 -96.35 8.51 -27.08
CA CYS A 449 -97.30 9.21 -26.20
C CYS A 449 -97.64 8.34 -24.99
N ILE A 450 -98.04 8.98 -23.89
CA ILE A 450 -98.41 8.28 -22.64
C ILE A 450 -99.50 7.23 -22.89
N GLU A 451 -100.52 7.54 -23.69
CA GLU A 451 -101.62 6.62 -24.03
C GLU A 451 -101.11 5.31 -24.65
N CYS A 452 -100.27 5.40 -25.68
CA CYS A 452 -99.70 4.22 -26.34
C CYS A 452 -98.75 3.44 -25.43
N CYS A 453 -97.99 4.14 -24.57
CA CYS A 453 -97.09 3.50 -23.64
C CYS A 453 -97.85 2.73 -22.54
N SER A 454 -98.90 3.33 -21.97
CA SER A 454 -99.82 2.67 -21.04
C SER A 454 -100.59 1.52 -21.69
N GLY A 455 -101.02 1.67 -22.95
CA GLY A 455 -101.67 0.60 -23.72
C GLY A 455 -100.77 -0.64 -23.88
N ILE A 456 -99.51 -0.45 -24.29
CA ILE A 456 -98.54 -1.55 -24.40
C ILE A 456 -98.23 -2.17 -23.02
N TRP A 457 -98.17 -1.36 -21.97
CA TRP A 457 -97.95 -1.85 -20.61
C TRP A 457 -99.12 -2.71 -20.11
N ASN A 458 -100.37 -2.32 -20.40
CA ASN A 458 -101.56 -3.07 -19.98
C ASN A 458 -101.78 -4.36 -20.78
N LEU A 459 -101.29 -4.43 -22.03
CA LEU A 459 -101.29 -5.64 -22.86
C LEU A 459 -100.19 -6.66 -22.47
N ARG A 460 -99.30 -6.30 -21.55
CA ARG A 460 -98.16 -7.12 -21.12
C ARG A 460 -98.62 -8.32 -20.28
N LYS A 461 -98.30 -9.55 -20.71
CA LYS A 461 -98.41 -10.74 -19.84
C LYS A 461 -97.50 -10.56 -18.61
N PRO A 462 -97.96 -10.91 -17.38
CA PRO A 462 -97.26 -10.55 -16.13
C PRO A 462 -95.81 -11.07 -15.99
N LYS A 463 -95.40 -12.05 -16.81
CA LYS A 463 -94.03 -12.63 -16.80
C LYS A 463 -93.07 -12.07 -17.85
N CYS A 464 -93.48 -11.17 -18.76
CA CYS A 464 -92.64 -10.70 -19.87
C CYS A 464 -92.24 -9.23 -19.68
N PRO A 465 -90.97 -8.86 -19.42
CA PRO A 465 -90.55 -7.46 -19.29
C PRO A 465 -90.94 -6.61 -20.50
N ALA A 466 -91.51 -5.42 -20.24
CA ALA A 466 -91.70 -4.40 -21.26
C ALA A 466 -90.34 -3.99 -21.82
N LYS A 467 -90.25 -3.81 -23.14
CA LYS A 467 -89.02 -3.41 -23.83
C LYS A 467 -89.26 -2.14 -24.63
N CYS A 468 -88.29 -1.24 -24.66
CA CYS A 468 -88.31 -0.08 -25.52
C CYS A 468 -88.47 -0.51 -26.99
N PRO A 469 -89.43 0.03 -27.78
CA PRO A 469 -89.57 -0.34 -29.19
C PRO A 469 -88.37 0.10 -30.03
N VAL A 470 -87.60 1.10 -29.58
CA VAL A 470 -86.41 1.61 -30.27
C VAL A 470 -85.18 0.74 -29.99
N CYS A 471 -84.73 0.69 -28.74
CA CYS A 471 -83.46 0.04 -28.36
C CYS A 471 -83.61 -1.36 -27.73
N ARG A 472 -84.84 -1.86 -27.55
CA ARG A 472 -85.17 -3.18 -26.95
C ARG A 472 -84.70 -3.41 -25.50
N MET A 473 -84.11 -2.39 -24.86
CA MET A 473 -83.79 -2.38 -23.44
C MET A 473 -85.05 -2.61 -22.59
N VAL A 474 -84.92 -3.32 -21.46
CA VAL A 474 -86.03 -3.47 -20.50
C VAL A 474 -86.36 -2.11 -19.92
N ILE A 475 -87.64 -1.75 -19.90
CA ILE A 475 -88.11 -0.44 -19.48
C ILE A 475 -89.02 -0.51 -18.26
N GLU A 476 -88.92 0.52 -17.43
CA GLU A 476 -89.86 0.81 -16.35
C GLU A 476 -90.65 2.07 -16.71
N LEU A 477 -91.97 2.00 -16.57
CA LEU A 477 -92.83 3.17 -16.68
C LEU A 477 -92.73 3.99 -15.39
N LYS A 478 -92.04 5.13 -15.44
CA LYS A 478 -92.25 6.21 -14.49
C LYS A 478 -93.37 7.12 -15.00
N PRO A 479 -94.54 7.20 -14.33
CA PRO A 479 -95.45 8.30 -14.60
C PRO A 479 -94.77 9.61 -14.20
N GLU A 480 -94.91 10.60 -15.08
CA GLU A 480 -94.47 12.00 -14.94
C GLU A 480 -92.95 12.29 -15.00
N VAL A 481 -92.56 12.90 -16.13
CA VAL A 481 -91.75 14.13 -16.10
C VAL A 481 -92.46 15.13 -17.03
N THR A 482 -93.10 16.15 -16.46
CA THR A 482 -93.55 17.32 -17.22
C THR A 482 -92.35 18.23 -17.42
N TYR A 483 -91.91 18.38 -18.67
CA TYR A 483 -91.03 19.47 -19.07
C TYR A 483 -91.92 20.64 -19.52
N GLU A 484 -91.75 21.80 -18.88
CA GLU A 484 -92.17 23.10 -19.44
C GLU A 484 -91.18 23.54 -20.53
#